data_AF-A0A447S4X4-F1
#
_entry.id   AF-A0A447S4X4-F1
#
_cell.length_a   1.000
_cell.length_b   1.000
_cell.length_c   1.000
_cell.angle_alpha   90.00
_cell.angle_beta   90.00
_cell.angle_gamma   90.00
#
_symmetry.space_group_name_H-M   'P 1'
#
loop_
_entity.id
_entity.type
_entity.pdbx_description
1 polymer ?
#
loop_
_entity_poly.entity_id
_entity_poly.type
_entity_poly.pdbx_seq_one_letter_code
_entity_poly.pdbx_strand_id
1 'polypeptide(L)'
;MPFFIPGLKQRLNDDYRIPVEVRVEPQRLINQLGGDPNIRAHIDDLINRGLRGSLKTGNLVTGALYIDLDFYPKAPPRGKIQEFNGYPIIPTIQRWTGTDPAASDGCAG
;
A
#
# COMPACT_ATOMS: atom_id res chain seq x y z
N MET A 1 -1.13 4.14 11.99
CA MET A 1 -2.23 4.25 12.98
C MET A 1 -3.54 4.13 12.21
N PRO A 2 -4.61 3.52 12.76
CA PRO A 2 -5.90 3.55 12.10
C PRO A 2 -6.32 5.01 11.86
N PHE A 3 -6.80 5.32 10.66
CA PHE A 3 -7.21 6.67 10.30
C PHE A 3 -8.70 6.84 10.57
N PHE A 4 -9.06 7.78 11.45
CA PHE A 4 -10.45 8.00 11.84
C PHE A 4 -10.94 9.36 11.33
N ILE A 5 -12.05 9.33 10.59
CA ILE A 5 -12.77 10.54 10.18
C ILE A 5 -14.08 10.60 10.96
N PRO A 6 -14.30 11.61 11.82
CA PRO A 6 -15.56 11.81 12.50
C PRO A 6 -16.73 11.87 11.52
N GLY A 7 -17.77 11.05 11.73
CA GLY A 7 -18.97 11.03 10.88
C GLY A 7 -18.87 10.22 9.59
N LEU A 8 -17.74 9.56 9.30
CA LEU A 8 -17.63 8.64 8.17
C LEU A 8 -18.50 7.40 8.40
N LYS A 9 -19.66 7.35 7.73
CA LYS A 9 -20.50 6.14 7.66
C LYS A 9 -19.89 5.18 6.65
N GLN A 10 -18.94 4.36 7.11
CA GLN A 10 -18.41 3.27 6.32
C GLN A 10 -19.54 2.28 6.04
N ARG A 11 -19.95 2.18 4.78
CA ARG A 11 -21.05 1.28 4.41
C ARG A 11 -20.57 -0.16 4.60
N LEU A 12 -21.31 -0.94 5.39
CA LEU A 12 -21.08 -2.37 5.57
C LEU A 12 -21.58 -3.11 4.32
N ASN A 13 -20.86 -2.94 3.22
CA ASN A 13 -21.06 -3.64 1.96
C ASN A 13 -19.84 -4.54 1.71
N ASP A 14 -19.83 -5.32 0.64
CA ASP A 14 -18.74 -6.25 0.31
C ASP A 14 -17.36 -5.59 0.06
N ASP A 15 -17.28 -4.26 -0.04
CA ASP A 15 -16.03 -3.49 -0.18
C ASP A 15 -15.67 -2.71 1.09
N TYR A 16 -15.63 -3.42 2.22
CA TYR A 16 -15.23 -2.85 3.52
C TYR A 16 -13.70 -2.77 3.62
N ARG A 17 -13.14 -1.56 3.73
CA ARG A 17 -11.67 -1.33 3.85
C ARG A 17 -11.32 -0.46 5.04
N ILE A 18 -10.33 -0.86 5.83
CA ILE A 18 -9.87 -0.07 6.98
C ILE A 18 -8.82 0.94 6.50
N PRO A 19 -9.06 2.26 6.58
CA PRO A 19 -8.06 3.24 6.21
C PRO A 19 -6.94 3.31 7.26
N VAL A 20 -5.70 3.39 6.79
CA VAL A 20 -4.51 3.51 7.62
C VAL A 20 -3.76 4.76 7.20
N GLU A 21 -3.49 5.65 8.15
CA GLU A 21 -2.65 6.82 7.92
C GLU A 21 -1.18 6.42 8.01
N VAL A 22 -0.42 6.79 6.98
CA VAL A 22 1.01 6.58 6.89
C VAL A 22 1.70 7.94 6.76
N ARG A 23 2.78 8.11 7.51
CA ARG A 23 3.65 9.28 7.40
C ARG A 23 4.92 8.87 6.69
N VAL A 24 5.21 9.52 5.57
CA VAL A 24 6.45 9.32 4.81
C VAL A 24 7.47 10.33 5.32
N GLU A 25 8.68 9.87 5.62
CA GLU A 25 9.82 10.72 5.99
C GLU A 25 10.73 10.91 4.77
N PRO A 26 10.60 12.02 4.01
CA PRO A 26 11.29 12.17 2.72
C PRO A 26 12.81 12.10 2.86
N GLN A 27 13.34 12.57 3.99
CA GLN A 27 14.78 12.54 4.28
C GLN A 27 15.38 11.14 4.22
N ARG A 28 14.60 10.08 4.49
CA ARG A 28 15.06 8.68 4.37
C ARG A 28 15.15 8.22 2.91
N LEU A 29 14.46 8.88 2.00
CA LEU A 29 14.34 8.53 0.59
C LEU A 29 15.27 9.35 -0.31
N ILE A 30 15.75 10.53 0.14
CA ILE A 30 16.61 11.42 -0.66
C ILE A 30 17.83 10.69 -1.24
N ASN A 31 18.44 9.80 -0.46
CA ASN A 31 19.61 9.03 -0.90
C ASN A 31 19.28 7.98 -1.97
N GLN A 32 18.00 7.60 -2.13
CA GLN A 32 17.53 6.58 -3.06
C GLN A 32 16.82 7.18 -4.29
N LEU A 33 16.17 8.33 -4.13
CA LEU A 33 15.33 8.96 -5.16
C LEU A 33 16.03 10.11 -5.89
N GLY A 34 17.24 10.48 -5.47
CA GLY A 34 18.05 11.49 -6.15
C GLY A 34 17.47 12.89 -6.00
N GLY A 35 17.46 13.43 -4.78
CA GLY A 35 17.33 14.87 -4.50
C GLY A 35 16.06 15.60 -4.98
N ASP A 36 15.13 14.94 -5.68
CA ASP A 36 13.93 15.57 -6.21
C ASP A 36 13.00 15.99 -5.04
N PRO A 37 12.67 17.28 -4.91
CA PRO A 37 11.78 17.77 -3.85
C PRO A 37 10.34 17.30 -4.03
N ASN A 38 9.93 16.83 -5.21
CA ASN A 38 8.55 16.43 -5.49
C ASN A 38 8.29 14.94 -5.22
N ILE A 39 8.39 14.56 -3.94
CA ILE A 39 8.16 13.19 -3.47
C ILE A 39 6.79 12.63 -3.88
N ARG A 40 5.77 13.48 -4.01
CA ARG A 40 4.41 13.07 -4.36
C ARG A 40 4.35 12.57 -5.80
N ALA A 41 4.88 13.35 -6.74
CA ALA A 41 4.95 12.95 -8.14
C ALA A 41 5.75 11.66 -8.32
N HIS A 42 6.84 11.50 -7.56
CA HIS A 42 7.64 10.29 -7.59
C HIS A 42 6.85 9.06 -7.11
N ILE A 43 6.17 9.15 -5.96
CA ILE A 43 5.34 8.05 -5.46
C ILE A 43 4.22 7.70 -6.45
N ASP A 44 3.60 8.69 -7.09
CA ASP A 44 2.59 8.45 -8.11
C ASP A 44 3.14 7.68 -9.33
N ASP A 45 4.36 7.99 -9.79
CA ASP A 45 5.05 7.20 -10.83
C ASP A 45 5.27 5.75 -10.36
N LEU A 46 5.75 5.56 -9.13
CA LEU A 46 5.96 4.21 -8.59
C LEU A 46 4.66 3.41 -8.51
N ILE A 47 3.54 4.03 -8.11
CA ILE A 47 2.21 3.39 -8.08
C ILE A 47 1.79 2.95 -9.49
N ASN A 48 2.01 3.81 -10.50
CA ASN A 48 1.72 3.50 -11.89
C ASN A 48 2.58 2.34 -12.42
N ARG A 49 3.79 2.18 -11.87
CA ARG A 49 4.71 1.06 -12.16
C ARG A 49 4.45 -0.20 -11.32
N GLY A 50 3.39 -0.20 -10.50
CA GLY A 50 2.95 -1.38 -9.76
C GLY A 50 3.29 -1.39 -8.28
N LEU A 51 3.72 -0.28 -7.68
CA LEU A 51 3.94 -0.19 -6.23
C LEU A 51 2.63 -0.48 -5.47
N ARG A 52 2.66 -1.45 -4.55
CA ARG A 52 1.54 -1.79 -3.67
C ARG A 52 1.98 -1.90 -2.22
N GLY A 53 1.08 -1.55 -1.32
CA GLY A 53 1.21 -1.83 0.10
C GLY A 53 0.70 -3.23 0.46
N SER A 54 1.42 -3.94 1.32
CA SER A 54 0.96 -5.17 1.96
C SER A 54 1.27 -5.14 3.46
N LEU A 55 0.54 -5.91 4.27
CA LEU A 55 0.88 -6.11 5.67
C LEU A 55 1.74 -7.37 5.80
N LYS A 56 2.86 -7.26 6.51
CA LYS A 56 3.76 -8.37 6.82
C LYS A 56 4.02 -8.45 8.33
N THR A 57 4.26 -9.66 8.82
CA THR A 57 4.63 -9.88 10.22
C THR A 57 6.08 -9.49 10.45
N GLY A 58 6.32 -8.49 11.31
CA GLY A 58 7.65 -8.06 11.71
C GLY A 58 8.15 -8.79 12.96
N ASN A 59 7.24 -9.32 13.79
CA ASN A 59 7.58 -10.10 14.96
C ASN A 59 6.56 -11.23 15.16
N LEU A 60 7.02 -12.48 15.09
CA LEU A 60 6.17 -13.66 15.23
C LEU A 60 5.70 -13.90 16.67
N VAL A 61 6.48 -13.47 17.66
CA VAL A 61 6.18 -13.67 19.08
C VAL A 61 5.10 -12.70 19.55
N THR A 62 5.17 -11.44 19.12
CA THR A 62 4.21 -10.40 19.52
C THR A 62 3.07 -10.19 18.52
N GLY A 63 3.19 -10.76 17.31
CA GLY A 63 2.25 -10.53 16.21
C GLY A 63 2.33 -9.13 15.61
N ALA A 64 3.38 -8.36 15.90
CA ALA A 64 3.53 -7.00 15.37
C ALA A 64 3.63 -7.03 13.83
N LEU A 65 2.87 -6.15 13.18
CA LEU A 65 2.82 -6.01 11.72
C LEU A 65 3.53 -4.74 11.27
N TYR A 66 4.05 -4.77 10.06
CA TYR A 66 4.54 -3.59 9.36
C TYR A 66 3.93 -3.50 7.95
N ILE A 67 3.94 -2.29 7.40
CA ILE A 67 3.54 -2.03 6.02
C ILE A 67 4.77 -2.22 5.15
N ASP A 68 4.66 -3.15 4.21
CA ASP A 68 5.64 -3.42 3.18
C ASP A 68 5.20 -2.77 1.87
N LEU A 69 6.11 -2.09 1.18
CA LEU A 69 5.88 -1.46 -0.11
C LEU A 69 6.75 -2.17 -1.14
N ASP A 70 6.13 -2.82 -2.12
CA ASP A 70 6.83 -3.61 -3.13
C ASP A 70 6.14 -3.49 -4.50
N PHE A 71 6.83 -3.89 -5.57
CA PHE A 71 6.32 -3.81 -6.94
C PHE A 71 5.66 -5.11 -7.38
N TYR A 72 4.44 -4.99 -7.90
CA TYR A 72 3.65 -6.11 -8.40
C TYR A 72 3.25 -5.81 -9.86
N PRO A 73 4.05 -6.25 -10.87
CA PRO A 73 3.82 -5.91 -12.27
C PRO A 73 2.46 -6.39 -12.81
N LYS A 74 1.94 -7.49 -12.25
CA LYS A 74 0.63 -8.07 -12.60
C LYS A 74 -0.53 -7.53 -11.75
N ALA A 75 -0.28 -6.57 -10.85
CA ALA A 75 -1.34 -6.04 -10.00
C ALA A 75 -2.40 -5.30 -10.84
N PRO A 76 -3.67 -5.31 -10.41
CA PRO A 76 -4.72 -4.54 -11.06
C PRO A 76 -4.32 -3.05 -11.18
N PRO A 77 -4.77 -2.34 -12.23
CA PRO A 77 -4.53 -0.92 -12.39
C PRO A 77 -4.96 -0.12 -11.16
N ARG A 78 -4.43 1.10 -11.02
CA ARG A 78 -4.78 2.01 -9.94
C ARG A 78 -6.31 2.20 -9.90
N GLY A 79 -6.89 2.13 -8.70
CA GLY A 79 -8.32 2.28 -8.49
C GLY A 79 -8.83 3.68 -8.88
N LYS A 80 -10.14 3.80 -9.11
CA LYS A 80 -10.79 5.08 -9.44
C LYS A 80 -10.66 6.12 -8.31
N ILE A 81 -10.63 5.66 -7.07
CA ILE A 81 -10.43 6.50 -5.89
C ILE A 81 -8.92 6.59 -5.65
N GLN A 82 -8.36 7.78 -5.85
CA GLN A 82 -6.92 8.03 -5.72
C GLN A 82 -6.57 8.89 -4.51
N GLU A 83 -7.57 9.54 -3.92
CA GLU A 83 -7.44 10.36 -2.74
C GLU A 83 -8.58 10.06 -1.77
N PHE A 84 -8.28 10.16 -0.48
CA PHE A 84 -9.24 10.00 0.59
C PHE A 84 -9.00 11.08 1.64
N ASN A 85 -9.98 11.97 1.84
CA ASN A 85 -9.92 13.08 2.80
C ASN A 85 -8.66 13.97 2.63
N GLY A 86 -8.28 14.27 1.38
CA GLY A 86 -7.11 15.09 1.04
C GLY A 86 -5.76 14.35 1.08
N TYR A 87 -5.74 13.08 1.45
CA TYR A 87 -4.53 12.23 1.42
C TYR A 87 -4.49 11.36 0.18
N PRO A 88 -3.34 11.23 -0.50
CA PRO A 88 -3.18 10.28 -1.60
C PRO A 88 -3.26 8.84 -1.09
N ILE A 89 -3.86 7.96 -1.88
CA ILE A 89 -4.00 6.54 -1.56
C ILE A 89 -2.88 5.74 -2.24
N ILE A 90 -2.14 4.98 -1.43
CA ILE A 90 -1.28 3.90 -1.92
C ILE A 90 -2.15 2.64 -2.05
N PRO A 91 -2.30 2.03 -3.25
CA PRO A 91 -3.11 0.84 -3.40
C PRO A 91 -2.51 -0.34 -2.65
N THR A 92 -3.36 -1.16 -2.03
CA THR A 92 -2.93 -2.34 -1.27
C THR A 92 -3.20 -3.63 -2.04
N ILE A 93 -2.38 -4.65 -1.82
CA ILE A 93 -2.64 -6.02 -2.25
C ILE A 93 -2.85 -6.92 -1.03
N GLN A 94 -3.78 -7.86 -1.14
CA GLN A 94 -4.00 -8.87 -0.11
C GLN A 94 -2.96 -9.98 -0.26
N ARG A 95 -2.31 -10.40 0.82
CA ARG A 95 -1.29 -11.46 0.80
C ARG A 95 -1.77 -12.84 1.29
N TRP A 96 -3.07 -13.04 1.52
CA TRP A 96 -3.55 -14.22 2.27
C TRP A 96 -4.34 -15.26 1.47
N THR A 97 -4.66 -15.03 0.20
CA THR A 97 -5.27 -16.08 -0.63
C THR A 97 -4.24 -16.62 -1.60
N GLY A 98 -4.32 -17.91 -1.94
CA GLY A 98 -3.47 -18.57 -2.96
C GLY A 98 -3.61 -18.01 -4.37
N THR A 99 -4.09 -16.77 -4.50
CA THR A 99 -4.18 -15.95 -5.70
C THR A 99 -3.19 -14.76 -5.64
N ASP A 100 -2.21 -14.78 -4.74
CA ASP A 100 -1.08 -13.84 -4.80
C ASP A 100 -0.42 -13.94 -6.19
N PRO A 101 -0.51 -12.89 -7.03
CA PRO A 101 0.02 -12.93 -8.39
C PRO A 101 1.56 -12.99 -8.42
N ALA A 102 2.23 -12.83 -7.27
CA ALA A 102 3.66 -13.08 -7.09
C ALA A 102 3.97 -14.51 -6.61
N ALA A 103 3.00 -15.22 -6.01
CA ALA A 103 3.18 -16.61 -5.55
C ALA A 103 2.88 -17.67 -6.62
N SER A 104 2.27 -17.29 -7.75
CA SER A 104 1.95 -18.21 -8.84
C SER A 104 3.18 -18.77 -9.58
N ASP A 105 4.36 -18.21 -9.35
CA ASP A 105 5.54 -18.46 -10.19
C ASP A 105 6.58 -19.39 -9.50
N GLY A 106 6.24 -20.09 -8.41
CA GLY A 106 7.22 -20.85 -7.59
C GLY A 106 6.86 -22.28 -7.14
N CYS A 107 5.67 -22.79 -7.42
CA CYS A 107 5.27 -24.16 -7.03
C CYS A 107 4.74 -24.94 -8.24
N ALA A 108 5.62 -25.19 -9.21
CA ALA A 108 5.45 -26.23 -10.20
C ALA A 108 6.82 -26.87 -10.44
N GLY A 109 7.12 -27.89 -9.63
CA GLY A 109 8.34 -28.70 -9.67
C GLY A 109 8.14 -29.95 -8.86
#